data_AF-A0A2E0ZLU8-F1
#
_entry.id   AF-A0A2E0ZLU8-F1
#
_cell.length_a   1.000
_cell.length_b   1.000
_cell.length_c   1.000
_cell.angle_alpha   90.00
_cell.angle_beta   90.00
_cell.angle_gamma   90.00
#
_symmetry.space_group_name_H-M   'P 1'
#
loop_
_entity.id
_entity.type
_entity.pdbx_description
1 polymer ?
#
loop_
_entity_poly.entity_id
_entity_poly.type
_entity_poly.pdbx_seq_one_letter_code
_entity_poly.pdbx_strand_id
1 'polypeptide(L)'
;MTIEWLSLSAETVGRTIAYHPNLNQVTGSVLASLLLRQIVYRWENNARQPFYKFSAPCQHPAYRTGDSWQEELGFSRTEFETARRRLGGKIRQGAAKAKIRLENLILYWTDRERLTWYELNEPLLQAKLQELSIAEIPHSPGNAENLQYPELPESCIPYSTKKSQKKKTERDNARQPSFFSNGEKQQEVAAVAARHPAIQAWRQALERYPRKQCWPLIVERLGEQPDSELLAQVTAEWLASGYKPNNVSGILDWYERGRSPERRTKGQGQPLPSTMAASIGLVPTPPTIGGRF
;
A
#
# COMPACT_ATOMS: atom_id res chain seq x y z
N MET A 1 16.07 -35.19 -18.80
CA MET A 1 14.72 -34.94 -18.26
C MET A 1 14.21 -33.64 -18.86
N THR A 2 13.41 -33.74 -19.92
CA THR A 2 12.77 -32.59 -20.56
C THR A 2 11.49 -32.33 -19.79
N ILE A 3 11.37 -31.19 -19.12
CA ILE A 3 10.12 -30.84 -18.43
C ILE A 3 9.11 -30.43 -19.51
N GLU A 4 8.16 -31.30 -19.84
CA GLU A 4 7.04 -30.97 -20.72
C GLU A 4 6.06 -30.04 -19.99
N TRP A 5 6.35 -28.74 -20.00
CA TRP A 5 5.45 -27.69 -19.52
C TRP A 5 4.21 -27.49 -20.41
N LEU A 6 4.14 -28.15 -21.56
CA LEU A 6 3.17 -27.87 -22.63
C LEU A 6 1.82 -28.57 -22.49
N SER A 7 1.66 -29.47 -21.51
CA SER A 7 0.42 -30.22 -21.28
C SER A 7 -0.36 -29.78 -20.04
N LEU A 8 -0.07 -28.61 -19.49
CA LEU A 8 -0.92 -28.03 -18.44
C LEU A 8 -2.18 -27.45 -19.08
N SER A 9 -3.34 -28.04 -18.79
CA SER A 9 -4.63 -27.53 -19.26
C SER A 9 -4.86 -26.10 -18.73
N ALA A 10 -5.62 -25.28 -19.47
CA ALA A 10 -6.01 -23.94 -19.01
C ALA A 10 -6.73 -23.96 -17.65
N GLU A 11 -7.38 -25.08 -17.31
CA GLU A 11 -7.98 -25.33 -16.00
C GLU A 11 -6.94 -25.44 -14.88
N THR A 12 -5.73 -25.93 -15.20
CA THR A 12 -4.63 -26.11 -14.23
C THR A 12 -3.81 -24.83 -14.05
N VAL A 13 -3.60 -24.06 -15.12
CA VAL A 13 -2.80 -22.82 -15.09
C VAL A 13 -3.64 -21.59 -14.70
N GLY A 14 -4.96 -21.68 -14.85
CA GLY A 14 -5.87 -20.57 -14.61
C GLY A 14 -5.78 -19.49 -15.70
N ARG A 15 -6.47 -18.36 -15.46
CA ARG A 15 -6.51 -17.24 -16.41
C ARG A 15 -5.19 -16.48 -16.42
N THR A 16 -4.62 -16.26 -17.60
CA THR A 16 -3.46 -15.38 -17.78
C THR A 16 -3.78 -13.93 -17.38
N ILE A 17 -2.97 -13.36 -16.49
CA ILE A 17 -3.03 -11.95 -16.11
C ILE A 17 -1.82 -11.24 -16.72
N ALA A 18 -2.07 -10.38 -17.70
CA ALA A 18 -1.02 -9.56 -18.30
C ALA A 18 -0.48 -8.54 -17.28
N TYR A 19 0.83 -8.57 -17.07
CA TYR A 19 1.53 -7.59 -16.25
C TYR A 19 2.05 -6.42 -17.11
N HIS A 20 1.75 -5.20 -16.68
CA HIS A 20 2.22 -3.97 -17.33
C HIS A 20 3.18 -3.24 -16.39
N PRO A 21 4.51 -3.26 -16.63
CA PRO A 21 5.50 -2.66 -15.74
C PRO A 21 5.26 -1.17 -15.45
N ASN A 22 4.75 -0.40 -16.42
CA ASN A 22 4.51 1.04 -16.26
C ASN A 22 3.44 1.34 -15.18
N LEU A 23 2.54 0.39 -14.89
CA LEU A 23 1.60 0.54 -13.78
C LEU A 23 2.29 0.66 -12.41
N ASN A 24 3.53 0.18 -12.26
CA ASN A 24 4.27 0.36 -11.02
C ASN A 24 4.58 1.83 -10.72
N GLN A 25 4.60 2.70 -11.73
CA GLN A 25 4.74 4.14 -11.50
C GLN A 25 3.51 4.71 -10.77
N VAL A 26 2.33 4.12 -10.97
CA VAL A 26 1.10 4.46 -10.24
C VAL A 26 1.00 3.73 -8.90
N THR A 27 1.24 2.41 -8.89
CA THR A 27 0.94 1.54 -7.74
C THR A 27 2.10 1.36 -6.76
N GLY A 28 3.33 1.63 -7.21
CA GLY A 28 4.57 1.42 -6.47
C GLY A 28 4.94 -0.04 -6.20
N SER A 29 4.25 -1.03 -6.81
CA SER A 29 4.52 -2.46 -6.55
C SER A 29 3.92 -3.38 -7.60
N VAL A 30 4.67 -4.41 -7.99
CA VAL A 30 4.20 -5.48 -8.91
C VAL A 30 2.90 -6.12 -8.41
N LEU A 31 2.84 -6.52 -7.14
CA LEU A 31 1.65 -7.15 -6.55
C LEU A 31 0.44 -6.21 -6.55
N ALA A 32 0.67 -4.92 -6.31
CA ALA A 32 -0.37 -3.90 -6.37
C ALA A 32 -0.83 -3.65 -7.83
N SER A 33 0.08 -3.67 -8.81
CA SER A 33 -0.26 -3.58 -10.24
C SER A 33 -1.13 -4.76 -10.70
N LEU A 34 -0.78 -5.98 -10.30
CA LEU A 34 -1.58 -7.18 -10.60
C LEU A 34 -2.97 -7.12 -9.95
N LEU A 35 -3.03 -6.74 -8.67
CA LEU A 35 -4.32 -6.58 -7.98
C LEU A 35 -5.17 -5.48 -8.63
N LEU A 36 -4.58 -4.33 -8.97
CA LEU A 36 -5.28 -3.25 -9.66
C LEU A 36 -5.83 -3.72 -11.01
N ARG A 37 -5.02 -4.42 -11.82
CA ARG A 37 -5.44 -4.97 -13.11
C ARG A 37 -6.65 -5.89 -12.96
N GLN A 38 -6.64 -6.76 -11.96
CA GLN A 38 -7.74 -7.69 -11.74
C GLN A 38 -9.00 -7.01 -11.19
N ILE A 39 -8.84 -5.96 -10.37
CA ILE A 39 -9.97 -5.13 -9.93
C ILE A 39 -10.59 -4.37 -11.09
N VAL A 40 -9.79 -3.80 -11.99
CA VAL A 40 -10.31 -3.14 -13.22
C VAL A 40 -11.09 -4.14 -14.08
N TYR A 41 -10.53 -5.33 -14.32
CA TYR A 41 -11.24 -6.38 -15.06
C TYR A 41 -12.59 -6.74 -14.41
N ARG A 42 -12.63 -6.94 -13.09
CA ARG A 42 -13.88 -7.25 -12.38
C ARG A 42 -14.87 -6.09 -12.40
N TRP A 43 -14.38 -4.86 -12.26
CA TRP A 43 -15.19 -3.65 -12.34
C TRP A 43 -15.87 -3.52 -13.71
N GLU A 44 -15.12 -3.71 -14.79
CA GLU A 44 -15.64 -3.64 -16.16
C GLU A 44 -16.68 -4.74 -16.42
N ASN A 45 -16.43 -5.98 -15.99
CA ASN A 45 -17.38 -7.08 -16.15
C ASN A 45 -18.61 -6.97 -15.24
N ASN A 46 -18.50 -6.23 -14.14
CA ASN A 46 -19.62 -5.96 -13.24
C ASN A 46 -20.35 -4.66 -13.61
N ALA A 47 -20.36 -4.30 -14.90
CA ALA A 47 -21.02 -3.11 -15.43
C ALA A 47 -20.64 -1.80 -14.70
N ARG A 48 -19.39 -1.71 -14.23
CA ARG A 48 -18.87 -0.56 -13.47
C ARG A 48 -19.67 -0.27 -12.19
N GLN A 49 -20.11 -1.33 -11.52
CA GLN A 49 -20.75 -1.27 -10.21
C GLN A 49 -19.86 -1.92 -9.15
N PRO A 50 -20.01 -1.55 -7.86
CA PRO A 50 -19.33 -2.23 -6.78
C PRO A 50 -19.58 -3.74 -6.80
N PHE A 51 -18.54 -4.52 -6.51
CA PHE A 51 -18.61 -5.97 -6.43
C PHE A 51 -17.98 -6.45 -5.13
N TYR A 52 -18.46 -7.58 -4.59
CA TYR A 52 -17.80 -8.21 -3.46
C TYR A 52 -16.81 -9.28 -3.93
N LYS A 53 -15.80 -9.53 -3.12
CA LYS A 53 -14.89 -10.66 -3.30
C LYS A 53 -14.23 -11.07 -1.99
N PHE A 54 -13.99 -12.37 -1.82
CA PHE A 54 -13.31 -12.90 -0.65
C PHE A 54 -11.81 -12.64 -0.70
N SER A 55 -11.20 -12.31 0.44
CA SER A 55 -9.75 -12.12 0.50
C SER A 55 -8.99 -13.44 0.49
N ALA A 56 -9.53 -14.47 1.14
CA ALA A 56 -8.94 -15.80 1.31
C ALA A 56 -10.03 -16.86 1.27
N PRO A 57 -9.68 -18.15 1.08
CA PRO A 57 -10.60 -19.26 1.29
C PRO A 57 -11.26 -19.21 2.66
N CYS A 58 -12.56 -19.46 2.74
CA CYS A 58 -13.31 -19.40 3.99
C CYS A 58 -14.55 -20.29 3.98
N GLN A 59 -15.17 -20.47 5.15
CA GLN A 59 -16.40 -21.29 5.30
C GLN A 59 -17.69 -20.46 5.10
N HIS A 60 -17.64 -19.36 4.35
CA HIS A 60 -18.80 -18.52 4.16
C HIS A 60 -19.81 -19.18 3.20
N PRO A 61 -21.14 -19.13 3.43
CA PRO A 61 -22.12 -19.80 2.56
C PRO A 61 -22.08 -19.35 1.09
N ALA A 62 -21.73 -18.08 0.85
CA ALA A 62 -21.60 -17.51 -0.49
C ALA A 62 -20.22 -17.75 -1.14
N TYR A 63 -19.27 -18.40 -0.44
CA TYR A 63 -17.93 -18.66 -0.97
C TYR A 63 -17.90 -19.99 -1.75
N ARG A 64 -17.24 -19.96 -2.92
CA ARG A 64 -16.85 -21.16 -3.68
C ARG A 64 -15.34 -21.19 -3.88
N THR A 65 -14.78 -22.38 -4.04
CA THR A 65 -13.36 -22.54 -4.39
C THR A 65 -13.02 -21.72 -5.64
N GLY A 66 -11.94 -20.94 -5.57
CA GLY A 66 -11.53 -19.99 -6.60
C GLY A 66 -12.11 -18.56 -6.45
N ASP A 67 -13.07 -18.34 -5.57
CA ASP A 67 -13.69 -17.01 -5.41
C ASP A 67 -12.81 -16.02 -4.63
N SER A 68 -11.73 -16.48 -3.98
CA SER A 68 -10.87 -15.58 -3.23
C SER A 68 -9.81 -14.88 -4.09
N TRP A 69 -9.29 -13.75 -3.60
CA TRP A 69 -8.15 -13.08 -4.21
C TRP A 69 -6.86 -13.90 -4.13
N GLN A 70 -6.66 -14.64 -3.04
CA GLN A 70 -5.48 -15.52 -2.88
C GLN A 70 -5.45 -16.62 -3.93
N GLU A 71 -6.59 -17.26 -4.19
CA GLU A 71 -6.68 -18.32 -5.20
C GLU A 71 -6.54 -17.75 -6.62
N GLU A 72 -7.21 -16.63 -6.92
CA GLU A 72 -7.16 -16.04 -8.27
C GLU A 72 -5.80 -15.45 -8.63
N LEU A 73 -5.10 -14.83 -7.68
CA LEU A 73 -3.83 -14.16 -7.92
C LEU A 73 -2.61 -15.01 -7.53
N GLY A 74 -2.82 -16.14 -6.86
CA GLY A 74 -1.73 -16.94 -6.27
C GLY A 74 -0.99 -16.21 -5.14
N PHE A 75 -1.58 -15.20 -4.52
CA PHE A 75 -0.95 -14.42 -3.45
C PHE A 75 -1.06 -15.14 -2.11
N SER A 76 -0.04 -15.01 -1.28
CA SER A 76 -0.20 -15.23 0.15
C SER A 76 -1.08 -14.15 0.77
N ARG A 77 -1.59 -14.43 1.98
CA ARG A 77 -2.37 -13.46 2.76
C ARG A 77 -1.67 -12.12 2.94
N THR A 78 -0.38 -12.16 3.29
CA THR A 78 0.42 -10.97 3.56
C THR A 78 0.65 -10.13 2.31
N GLU A 79 0.88 -10.79 1.17
CA GLU A 79 1.07 -10.15 -0.13
C GLU A 79 -0.20 -9.44 -0.57
N PHE A 80 -1.34 -10.12 -0.49
CA PHE A 80 -2.63 -9.53 -0.81
C PHE A 80 -2.95 -8.32 0.08
N GLU A 81 -2.81 -8.45 1.40
CA GLU A 81 -3.08 -7.34 2.33
C GLU A 81 -2.14 -6.15 2.09
N THR A 82 -0.88 -6.42 1.77
CA THR A 82 0.10 -5.38 1.44
C THR A 82 -0.27 -4.66 0.15
N ALA A 83 -0.63 -5.40 -0.90
CA ALA A 83 -1.10 -4.85 -2.16
C ALA A 83 -2.38 -4.02 -1.98
N ARG A 84 -3.37 -4.56 -1.28
CA ARG A 84 -4.64 -3.87 -1.00
C ARG A 84 -4.42 -2.57 -0.22
N ARG A 85 -3.56 -2.58 0.81
CA ARG A 85 -3.28 -1.38 1.62
C ARG A 85 -2.59 -0.26 0.82
N ARG A 86 -1.85 -0.59 -0.24
CA ARG A 86 -1.23 0.41 -1.12
C ARG A 86 -2.24 1.12 -2.01
N LEU A 87 -3.25 0.39 -2.48
CA LEU A 87 -4.23 0.90 -3.44
C LEU A 87 -5.50 1.44 -2.77
N GLY A 88 -5.85 0.84 -1.63
CA GLY A 88 -7.20 0.78 -1.12
C GLY A 88 -7.44 1.64 0.12
N GLY A 89 -8.49 2.45 0.07
CA GLY A 89 -9.04 3.19 1.19
C GLY A 89 -10.24 2.48 1.80
N LYS A 90 -10.16 2.08 3.09
CA LYS A 90 -11.28 1.43 3.78
C LYS A 90 -12.34 2.47 4.17
N ILE A 91 -13.54 2.34 3.62
CA ILE A 91 -14.69 3.14 4.04
C ILE A 91 -15.22 2.57 5.37
N ARG A 92 -15.34 3.45 6.37
CA ARG A 92 -15.99 3.17 7.65
C ARG A 92 -17.15 4.15 7.85
N GLN A 93 -18.11 3.77 8.68
CA GLN A 93 -19.15 4.70 9.12
C GLN A 93 -18.50 5.89 9.82
N GLY A 94 -18.92 7.12 9.46
CA GLY A 94 -18.36 8.36 9.99
C GLY A 94 -17.01 8.79 9.40
N ALA A 95 -16.38 7.99 8.51
CA ALA A 95 -15.15 8.40 7.85
C ALA A 95 -15.43 9.50 6.80
N ALA A 96 -14.48 10.43 6.63
CA ALA A 96 -14.52 11.45 5.60
C ALA A 96 -14.36 10.81 4.20
N LYS A 97 -15.47 10.30 3.63
CA LYS A 97 -15.52 9.59 2.34
C LYS A 97 -14.83 10.37 1.22
N ALA A 98 -15.00 11.69 1.20
CA ALA A 98 -14.36 12.57 0.23
C ALA A 98 -12.83 12.44 0.26
N LYS A 99 -12.21 12.53 1.46
CA LYS A 99 -10.76 12.40 1.60
C LYS A 99 -10.25 11.04 1.14
N ILE A 100 -10.93 9.96 1.54
CA ILE A 100 -10.55 8.60 1.16
C ILE A 100 -10.59 8.46 -0.38
N ARG A 101 -11.61 9.01 -1.03
CA ARG A 101 -11.73 9.00 -2.50
C ARG A 101 -10.71 9.90 -3.20
N LEU A 102 -10.15 10.92 -2.56
CA LEU A 102 -9.10 11.72 -3.18
C LEU A 102 -7.74 11.01 -3.16
N GLU A 103 -7.50 10.13 -2.19
CA GLU A 103 -6.17 9.56 -1.94
C GLU A 103 -6.00 8.11 -2.43
N ASN A 104 -7.09 7.37 -2.68
CA ASN A 104 -7.04 5.92 -2.91
C ASN A 104 -7.64 5.52 -4.27
N LEU A 105 -6.93 4.67 -5.00
CA LEU A 105 -7.33 4.14 -6.31
C LEU A 105 -8.51 3.18 -6.21
N ILE A 106 -8.64 2.52 -5.06
CA ILE A 106 -9.71 1.56 -4.78
C ILE A 106 -10.36 1.94 -3.45
N LEU A 107 -11.67 1.82 -3.38
CA LEU A 107 -12.43 1.94 -2.14
C LEU A 107 -12.95 0.57 -1.77
N TYR A 108 -12.95 0.26 -0.48
CA TYR A 108 -13.53 -0.99 -0.01
C TYR A 108 -14.21 -0.86 1.34
N TRP A 109 -15.25 -1.66 1.56
CA TRP A 109 -15.97 -1.76 2.84
C TRP A 109 -16.41 -3.19 3.09
N THR A 110 -16.79 -3.47 4.32
CA THR A 110 -17.35 -4.76 4.70
C THR A 110 -18.79 -4.51 5.17
N ASP A 111 -19.73 -5.27 4.62
CA ASP A 111 -21.13 -5.19 5.02
C ASP A 111 -21.42 -6.03 6.28
N ARG A 112 -22.70 -6.13 6.65
CA ARG A 112 -23.16 -6.91 7.81
C ARG A 112 -23.04 -8.42 7.59
N GLU A 113 -23.03 -8.86 6.34
CA GLU A 113 -22.87 -10.26 5.93
C GLU A 113 -21.39 -10.67 5.86
N ARG A 114 -20.47 -9.77 6.25
CA ARG A 114 -19.01 -9.97 6.18
C ARG A 114 -18.47 -10.10 4.76
N LEU A 115 -19.22 -9.64 3.76
CA LEU A 115 -18.73 -9.54 2.39
C LEU A 115 -17.92 -8.25 2.25
N THR A 116 -16.74 -8.35 1.62
CA THR A 116 -15.91 -7.19 1.34
C THR A 116 -16.17 -6.71 -0.08
N TRP A 117 -16.73 -5.51 -0.18
CA TRP A 117 -17.06 -4.82 -1.42
C TRP A 117 -15.92 -3.94 -1.87
N TYR A 118 -15.73 -3.85 -3.19
CA TYR A 118 -14.72 -3.07 -3.87
C TYR A 118 -15.38 -2.14 -4.88
N GLU A 119 -14.90 -0.90 -4.92
CA GLU A 119 -15.27 0.10 -5.92
C GLU A 119 -14.00 0.69 -6.51
N LEU A 120 -13.94 0.79 -7.85
CA LEU A 120 -12.83 1.42 -8.53
C LEU A 120 -13.03 2.95 -8.52
N ASN A 121 -11.98 3.68 -8.14
CA ASN A 121 -11.97 5.13 -8.26
C ASN A 121 -11.52 5.55 -9.66
N GLU A 122 -12.41 5.41 -10.65
CA GLU A 122 -12.13 5.70 -12.05
C GLU A 122 -11.52 7.10 -12.28
N PRO A 123 -12.05 8.20 -11.68
CA PRO A 123 -11.50 9.53 -11.91
C PRO A 123 -10.04 9.65 -11.48
N LEU A 124 -9.69 9.10 -10.30
CA LEU A 124 -8.32 9.15 -9.80
C LEU A 124 -7.39 8.26 -10.63
N LEU A 125 -7.84 7.06 -10.99
CA LEU A 125 -7.04 6.16 -11.84
C LEU A 125 -6.78 6.81 -13.20
N GLN A 126 -7.80 7.40 -13.83
CA GLN A 126 -7.66 8.07 -15.12
C GLN A 126 -6.69 9.25 -15.04
N ALA A 127 -6.79 10.09 -14.01
CA ALA A 127 -5.85 11.18 -13.79
C ALA A 127 -4.40 10.67 -13.65
N LYS A 128 -4.19 9.59 -12.87
CA LYS A 128 -2.87 8.98 -12.69
C LYS A 128 -2.31 8.37 -13.97
N LEU A 129 -3.14 7.72 -14.77
CA LEU A 129 -2.71 7.16 -16.06
C LEU A 129 -2.41 8.26 -17.08
N GLN A 130 -3.20 9.35 -17.08
CA GLN A 130 -2.95 10.49 -17.94
C GLN A 130 -1.62 11.17 -17.59
N GLU A 131 -1.31 11.36 -16.30
CA GLU A 131 0.00 11.83 -15.83
C GLU A 131 1.16 10.98 -16.39
N LEU A 132 1.00 9.64 -16.41
CA LEU A 132 2.01 8.76 -17.01
C LEU A 132 2.15 8.95 -18.52
N SER A 133 1.03 9.04 -19.24
CA SER A 133 1.06 9.23 -20.71
C SER A 133 1.68 10.57 -21.14
N ILE A 134 1.52 11.62 -20.33
CA ILE A 134 2.11 12.94 -20.59
C ILE A 134 3.63 12.91 -20.29
N ALA A 135 4.06 12.17 -19.27
CA ALA A 135 5.48 12.02 -18.95
C ALA A 135 6.27 11.21 -19.99
N GLU A 136 5.60 10.39 -20.80
CA GLU A 136 6.21 9.59 -21.87
C GLU A 136 6.44 10.37 -23.20
N ILE A 137 6.16 11.68 -23.26
CA ILE A 137 6.48 12.52 -24.43
C ILE A 137 7.71 13.40 -24.15
N PRO A 138 8.94 12.96 -24.49
CA PRO A 138 10.00 13.90 -24.82
C PRO A 138 9.68 14.51 -26.18
N HIS A 139 9.70 15.85 -26.27
CA HIS A 139 9.76 16.55 -27.54
C HIS A 139 10.89 15.99 -28.40
N SER A 140 10.57 15.34 -29.51
CA SER A 140 11.45 15.28 -30.68
C SER A 140 10.94 16.32 -31.67
N PRO A 141 11.58 17.51 -31.79
CA PRO A 141 11.36 18.34 -32.94
C PRO A 141 12.21 17.75 -34.07
N GLY A 142 11.63 16.87 -34.88
CA GLY A 142 12.36 16.29 -36.00
C GLY A 142 11.59 15.21 -36.75
N ASN A 143 11.02 15.60 -37.88
CA ASN A 143 10.52 14.78 -38.98
C ASN A 143 9.22 14.00 -38.74
N ALA A 144 8.11 14.74 -38.76
CA ALA A 144 6.82 14.22 -39.20
C ALA A 144 6.82 14.09 -40.73
N GLU A 145 7.54 13.11 -41.27
CA GLU A 145 7.32 12.60 -42.62
C GLU A 145 7.97 11.22 -42.71
N ASN A 146 7.16 10.22 -43.04
CA ASN A 146 7.55 8.84 -43.36
C ASN A 146 7.78 7.83 -42.21
N LEU A 147 6.68 7.46 -41.55
CA LEU A 147 6.51 6.08 -41.07
C LEU A 147 5.19 5.52 -41.63
N GLN A 148 5.30 4.89 -42.80
CA GLN A 148 4.25 4.05 -43.37
C GLN A 148 4.12 2.80 -42.47
N TYR A 149 3.10 2.77 -41.61
CA TYR A 149 2.74 1.52 -40.93
C TYR A 149 2.09 0.56 -41.96
N PRO A 150 2.41 -0.74 -41.95
CA PRO A 150 1.72 -1.71 -42.77
C PRO A 150 0.25 -1.78 -42.33
N GLU A 151 -0.68 -1.67 -43.29
CA GLU A 151 -2.11 -1.80 -43.05
C GLU A 151 -2.40 -3.17 -42.40
N LEU A 152 -2.86 -3.15 -41.16
CA LEU A 152 -3.35 -4.35 -40.47
C LEU A 152 -4.67 -4.77 -41.11
N PRO A 153 -4.92 -6.09 -41.30
CA PRO A 153 -6.12 -6.60 -41.95
C PRO A 153 -7.39 -6.19 -41.19
N GLU A 154 -8.40 -5.73 -41.94
CA GLU A 154 -9.66 -5.14 -41.46
C GLU A 154 -10.54 -6.06 -40.59
N SER A 155 -10.14 -7.30 -40.34
CA SER A 155 -10.88 -8.27 -39.52
C SER A 155 -10.78 -8.03 -38.00
N CYS A 156 -9.97 -7.06 -37.55
CA CYS A 156 -9.72 -6.78 -36.13
C CYS A 156 -10.18 -5.38 -35.72
N ILE A 157 -11.43 -5.01 -36.00
CA ILE A 157 -12.05 -3.81 -35.40
C ILE A 157 -13.49 -4.12 -34.96
N PRO A 158 -13.76 -4.34 -33.67
CA PRO A 158 -15.05 -4.03 -33.10
C PRO A 158 -14.91 -2.75 -32.27
N TYR A 159 -15.32 -1.62 -32.84
CA TYR A 159 -16.43 -0.80 -32.34
C TYR A 159 -16.43 0.56 -33.03
N SER A 160 -17.43 0.70 -33.91
CA SER A 160 -17.87 1.94 -34.52
C SER A 160 -18.40 2.92 -33.45
N THR A 161 -18.04 4.17 -33.68
CA THR A 161 -18.46 5.38 -32.97
C THR A 161 -19.96 5.63 -33.14
N LYS A 162 -20.66 5.91 -32.05
CA LYS A 162 -21.92 6.68 -32.12
C LYS A 162 -21.71 8.06 -31.47
N LYS A 163 -21.68 9.06 -32.35
CA LYS A 163 -21.86 10.48 -32.06
C LYS A 163 -23.09 10.66 -31.17
N SER A 164 -22.98 11.43 -30.09
CA SER A 164 -24.13 12.10 -29.52
C SER A 164 -23.80 13.55 -29.21
N GLN A 165 -24.69 14.41 -29.67
CA GLN A 165 -24.49 15.82 -29.91
C GLN A 165 -24.51 16.65 -28.62
N LYS A 166 -23.68 17.69 -28.64
CA LYS A 166 -23.73 18.93 -27.86
C LYS A 166 -25.17 19.35 -27.50
N LYS A 167 -25.43 19.61 -26.21
CA LYS A 167 -26.41 20.64 -25.83
C LYS A 167 -25.82 21.55 -24.76
N LYS A 168 -25.54 22.77 -25.22
CA LYS A 168 -25.17 23.95 -24.45
C LYS A 168 -26.36 24.35 -23.57
N THR A 169 -26.15 24.60 -22.29
CA THR A 169 -27.07 25.45 -21.52
C THR A 169 -26.27 26.28 -20.53
N GLU A 170 -26.19 27.54 -20.90
CA GLU A 170 -25.78 28.71 -20.16
C GLU A 170 -26.80 28.94 -19.04
N ARG A 171 -26.37 29.05 -17.78
CA ARG A 171 -27.13 29.76 -16.74
C ARG A 171 -26.19 30.39 -15.73
N ASP A 172 -26.33 31.70 -15.69
CA ASP A 172 -25.73 32.65 -14.78
C ASP A 172 -26.03 32.36 -13.30
N ASN A 173 -24.99 32.61 -12.50
CA ASN A 173 -25.00 33.45 -11.31
C ASN A 173 -25.99 33.12 -10.16
N ALA A 174 -25.47 32.53 -9.08
CA ALA A 174 -25.90 32.86 -7.73
C ALA A 174 -24.80 32.49 -6.72
N ARG A 175 -24.01 33.52 -6.38
CA ARG A 175 -23.14 33.60 -5.22
C ARG A 175 -24.00 33.42 -3.96
N GLN A 176 -23.69 32.41 -3.13
CA GLN A 176 -24.08 32.40 -1.72
C GLN A 176 -22.87 32.03 -0.83
N PRO A 177 -22.83 32.56 0.41
CA PRO A 177 -21.58 32.75 1.13
C PRO A 177 -21.07 31.48 1.80
N SER A 178 -19.75 31.36 1.76
CA SER A 178 -18.91 30.39 2.45
C SER A 178 -19.10 30.42 3.96
N PHE A 179 -19.65 29.34 4.53
CA PHE A 179 -19.38 28.94 5.91
C PHE A 179 -18.14 28.02 5.92
N PHE A 180 -16.94 28.61 5.82
CA PHE A 180 -15.67 27.91 6.05
C PHE A 180 -14.99 28.51 7.28
N SER A 181 -15.02 27.80 8.41
CA SER A 181 -14.26 28.15 9.62
C SER A 181 -13.42 26.98 10.16
N ASN A 182 -13.29 25.88 9.42
CA ASN A 182 -12.50 24.70 9.84
C ASN A 182 -11.10 24.59 9.20
N GLY A 183 -10.81 25.35 8.14
CA GLY A 183 -9.51 25.31 7.46
C GLY A 183 -8.41 26.05 8.22
N GLU A 184 -8.75 27.16 8.86
CA GLU A 184 -7.80 28.04 9.57
C GLU A 184 -7.25 27.36 10.83
N LYS A 185 -8.11 26.69 11.62
CA LYS A 185 -7.67 25.95 12.82
C LYS A 185 -6.70 24.82 12.53
N GLN A 186 -6.85 24.10 11.41
CA GLN A 186 -5.94 23.01 11.05
C GLN A 186 -4.58 23.52 10.54
N GLN A 187 -4.57 24.70 9.89
CA GLN A 187 -3.33 25.34 9.44
C GLN A 187 -2.55 25.93 10.63
N GLU A 188 -3.23 26.52 11.60
CA GLU A 188 -2.62 27.10 12.80
C GLU A 188 -1.98 26.02 13.69
N VAL A 189 -2.68 24.90 13.95
CA VAL A 189 -2.13 23.77 14.72
C VAL A 189 -0.92 23.14 14.03
N ALA A 190 -0.94 23.05 12.70
CA ALA A 190 0.20 22.56 11.93
C ALA A 190 1.37 23.56 11.94
N ALA A 191 1.12 24.87 11.96
CA ALA A 191 2.17 25.88 12.06
C ALA A 191 2.84 25.87 13.45
N VAL A 192 2.07 25.65 14.51
CA VAL A 192 2.59 25.50 15.88
C VAL A 192 3.42 24.23 16.01
N ALA A 193 2.93 23.09 15.53
CA ALA A 193 3.67 21.82 15.58
C ALA A 193 4.94 21.84 14.71
N ALA A 194 4.98 22.62 13.62
CA ALA A 194 6.17 22.78 12.81
C ALA A 194 7.31 23.52 13.54
N ARG A 195 6.98 24.35 14.55
CA ARG A 195 7.95 25.08 15.38
C ARG A 195 8.46 24.27 16.58
N HIS A 196 7.95 23.05 16.78
CA HIS A 196 8.35 22.21 17.89
C HIS A 196 9.85 21.86 17.81
N PRO A 197 10.63 21.94 18.91
CA PRO A 197 12.07 21.65 18.93
C PRO A 197 12.44 20.30 18.30
N ALA A 198 11.72 19.23 18.64
CA ALA A 198 11.87 17.91 18.00
C ALA A 198 11.79 17.92 16.46
N ILE A 199 10.87 18.69 15.90
CA ILE A 199 10.66 18.76 14.44
C ILE A 199 11.75 19.62 13.79
N GLN A 200 12.25 20.65 14.49
CA GLN A 200 13.37 21.45 14.03
C GLN A 200 14.68 20.65 14.07
N ALA A 201 14.94 19.91 15.14
CA ALA A 201 16.10 19.01 15.24
C ALA A 201 16.07 17.94 14.14
N TRP A 202 14.89 17.35 13.88
CA TRP A 202 14.72 16.42 12.76
C TRP A 202 15.04 17.06 11.41
N ARG A 203 14.54 18.28 11.17
CA ARG A 203 14.79 19.01 9.94
C ARG A 203 16.28 19.33 9.77
N GLN A 204 16.97 19.69 10.84
CA GLN A 204 18.40 19.96 10.82
C GLN A 204 19.20 18.70 10.49
N ALA A 205 18.85 17.55 11.08
CA ALA A 205 19.55 16.28 10.86
C ALA A 205 19.37 15.71 9.45
N LEU A 206 18.17 15.81 8.86
CA LEU A 206 17.82 15.16 7.59
C LEU A 206 17.61 16.15 6.42
N GLU A 207 17.86 17.44 6.65
CA GLU A 207 17.59 18.55 5.72
C GLU A 207 16.16 18.56 5.15
N ARG A 208 15.23 17.86 5.82
CA ARG A 208 13.89 17.58 5.30
C ARG A 208 12.86 17.53 6.43
N TYR A 209 11.68 18.07 6.13
CA TYR A 209 10.53 17.91 7.02
C TYR A 209 9.99 16.47 7.02
N PRO A 210 9.73 15.90 8.21
CA PRO A 210 9.05 14.61 8.30
C PRO A 210 7.59 14.74 7.81
N ARG A 211 6.98 13.63 7.41
CA ARG A 211 5.56 13.62 7.05
C ARG A 211 4.73 14.04 8.26
N LYS A 212 3.71 14.89 8.07
CA LYS A 212 2.84 15.41 9.14
C LYS A 212 2.25 14.32 10.04
N GLN A 213 1.97 13.14 9.47
CA GLN A 213 1.46 11.98 10.21
C GLN A 213 2.43 11.45 11.27
N CYS A 214 3.74 11.67 11.08
CA CYS A 214 4.79 11.20 11.97
C CYS A 214 5.17 12.23 13.04
N TRP A 215 4.64 13.46 12.97
CA TRP A 215 5.00 14.53 13.90
C TRP A 215 4.65 14.19 15.36
N PRO A 216 3.47 13.61 15.68
CA PRO A 216 3.17 13.21 17.06
C PRO A 216 4.19 12.21 17.62
N LEU A 217 4.59 11.23 16.82
CA LEU A 217 5.57 10.22 17.22
C LEU A 217 6.96 10.84 17.45
N ILE A 218 7.39 11.76 16.58
CA ILE A 218 8.68 12.44 16.73
C ILE A 218 8.69 13.32 17.97
N VAL A 219 7.61 14.06 18.21
CA VAL A 219 7.44 14.90 19.42
C VAL A 219 7.43 14.06 20.68
N GLU A 220 6.68 12.95 20.68
CA GLU A 220 6.59 12.02 21.83
C GLU A 220 7.96 11.42 22.18
N ARG A 221 8.76 11.08 21.18
CA ARG A 221 10.00 10.32 21.34
C ARG A 221 11.22 11.20 21.61
N LEU A 222 11.30 12.35 20.96
CA LEU A 222 12.42 13.29 21.11
C LEU A 222 12.18 14.35 22.20
N GLY A 223 10.92 14.59 22.57
CA GLY A 223 10.54 15.57 23.59
C GLY A 223 10.85 17.03 23.20
N GLU A 224 10.84 17.90 24.21
CA GLU A 224 11.06 19.35 24.04
C GLU A 224 12.55 19.73 23.92
N GLN A 225 13.46 18.84 24.33
CA GLN A 225 14.91 19.05 24.29
C GLN A 225 15.61 17.89 23.58
N PRO A 226 15.45 17.76 22.24
CA PRO A 226 16.17 16.76 21.47
C PRO A 226 17.67 17.04 21.49
N ASP A 227 18.47 15.99 21.74
CA ASP A 227 19.89 15.98 21.38
C ASP A 227 20.02 15.96 19.85
N SER A 228 20.25 17.13 19.27
CA SER A 228 20.35 17.31 17.81
C SER A 228 21.63 16.71 17.23
N GLU A 229 22.71 16.65 18.01
CA GLU A 229 23.99 16.10 17.56
C GLU A 229 23.91 14.58 17.42
N LEU A 230 23.36 13.92 18.45
CA LEU A 230 23.12 12.49 18.42
C LEU A 230 22.15 12.11 17.29
N LEU A 231 21.10 12.91 17.08
CA LEU A 231 20.15 12.67 15.99
C LEU A 231 20.82 12.77 14.61
N ALA A 232 21.66 13.79 14.40
CA ALA A 232 22.43 13.94 13.18
C ALA A 232 23.36 12.74 12.94
N GLN A 233 24.11 12.32 13.97
CA GLN A 233 25.00 11.16 13.88
C GLN A 233 24.24 9.89 13.52
N VAL A 234 23.15 9.59 14.21
CA VAL A 234 22.32 8.40 13.96
C VAL A 234 21.75 8.42 12.55
N THR A 235 21.27 9.57 12.07
CA THR A 235 20.75 9.68 10.70
C THR A 235 21.83 9.51 9.64
N ALA A 236 23.05 10.01 9.87
CA ALA A 236 24.18 9.82 8.97
C ALA A 236 24.58 8.34 8.89
N GLU A 237 24.70 7.65 10.03
CA GLU A 237 24.98 6.21 10.08
C GLU A 237 23.86 5.37 9.44
N TRP A 238 22.59 5.77 9.65
CA TRP A 238 21.42 5.13 9.05
C TRP A 238 21.47 5.20 7.52
N LEU A 239 21.78 6.38 6.97
CA LEU A 239 21.91 6.60 5.53
C LEU A 239 23.14 5.89 4.95
N ALA A 240 24.28 5.94 5.63
CA ALA A 240 25.50 5.22 5.25
C ALA A 240 25.29 3.70 5.22
N SER A 241 24.41 3.18 6.07
CA SER A 241 24.00 1.77 6.09
C SER A 241 23.03 1.39 4.97
N GLY A 242 22.61 2.34 4.13
CA GLY A 242 21.72 2.13 2.98
C GLY A 242 20.23 2.07 3.34
N TYR A 243 19.86 2.45 4.56
CA TYR A 243 18.46 2.48 4.96
C TYR A 243 17.74 3.74 4.46
N LYS A 244 16.41 3.65 4.34
CA LYS A 244 15.61 4.74 3.77
C LYS A 244 15.38 5.86 4.80
N PRO A 245 15.52 7.15 4.43
CA PRO A 245 15.32 8.29 5.35
C PRO A 245 13.87 8.43 5.85
N ASN A 246 12.91 7.83 5.14
CA ASN A 246 11.50 7.89 5.51
C ASN A 246 11.12 6.90 6.64
N ASN A 247 12.03 6.05 7.09
CA ASN A 247 11.76 5.11 8.18
C ASN A 247 11.95 5.80 9.54
N VAL A 248 10.99 6.65 9.90
CA VAL A 248 11.04 7.46 11.12
C VAL A 248 11.20 6.60 12.37
N SER A 249 10.46 5.49 12.47
CA SER A 249 10.54 4.58 13.62
C SER A 249 11.94 4.01 13.79
N GLY A 250 12.57 3.54 12.70
CA GLY A 250 13.90 2.93 12.79
C GLY A 250 15.00 3.92 13.19
N ILE A 251 14.89 5.17 12.73
CA ILE A 251 15.81 6.25 13.13
C ILE A 251 15.62 6.59 14.60
N LEU A 252 14.38 6.71 15.08
CA LEU A 252 14.08 6.98 16.50
C LEU A 252 14.52 5.82 17.41
N ASP A 253 14.34 4.58 16.97
CA ASP A 253 14.81 3.40 17.73
C ASP A 253 16.34 3.37 17.86
N TRP A 254 17.09 3.86 16.87
CA TRP A 254 18.55 3.98 16.95
C TRP A 254 18.97 5.17 17.82
N TYR A 255 18.22 6.26 17.74
CA TYR A 255 18.42 7.45 18.57
C TYR A 255 18.28 7.13 20.06
N GLU A 256 17.22 6.42 20.45
CA GLU A 256 17.00 5.99 21.85
C GLU A 256 18.09 5.04 22.37
N ARG A 257 18.71 4.28 21.47
CA ARG A 257 19.80 3.34 21.82
C ARG A 257 21.18 3.99 21.79
N GLY A 258 21.27 5.24 21.34
CA GLY A 258 22.51 6.00 21.22
C GLY A 258 23.45 5.57 20.09
N ARG A 259 23.23 4.45 19.38
CA ARG A 259 24.02 3.97 18.21
C ARG A 259 23.30 2.91 17.36
N SER A 260 23.82 2.67 16.15
CA SER A 260 23.48 1.56 15.26
C SER A 260 23.68 0.16 15.90
N PRO A 261 22.75 -0.80 15.76
CA PRO A 261 23.00 -2.19 16.12
C PRO A 261 24.08 -2.76 15.19
N GLU A 262 25.09 -3.41 15.77
CA GLU A 262 26.16 -4.07 15.02
C GLU A 262 25.61 -4.85 13.83
N ARG A 263 26.26 -4.65 12.68
CA ARG A 263 25.88 -5.23 11.40
C ARG A 263 25.74 -6.75 11.58
N ARG A 264 24.50 -7.24 11.71
CA ARG A 264 24.22 -8.69 11.64
C ARG A 264 24.72 -9.17 10.29
N THR A 265 25.89 -9.80 10.28
CA THR A 265 26.36 -10.59 9.16
C THR A 265 25.29 -11.65 8.90
N LYS A 266 24.70 -11.61 7.70
CA LYS A 266 23.73 -12.61 7.24
C LYS A 266 24.39 -13.99 7.36
N GLY A 267 24.02 -14.77 8.37
CA GLY A 267 24.59 -16.11 8.53
C GLY A 267 24.36 -16.85 9.85
N GLN A 268 23.86 -16.24 10.92
CA GLN A 268 23.58 -16.99 12.16
C GLN A 268 22.23 -16.59 12.75
N GLY A 269 21.27 -17.51 12.66
CA GLY A 269 20.11 -17.49 13.53
C GLY A 269 20.59 -17.70 14.96
N GLN A 270 20.29 -16.76 15.85
CA GLN A 270 20.42 -17.00 17.28
C GLN A 270 19.09 -17.51 17.84
N PRO A 271 19.11 -18.59 18.64
CA PRO A 271 17.94 -19.01 19.40
C PRO A 271 17.63 -17.99 20.50
N LEU A 272 16.35 -17.92 20.86
CA LEU A 272 15.86 -17.10 21.96
C LEU A 272 16.56 -17.46 23.28
N PRO A 273 16.90 -16.49 24.14
CA PRO A 273 17.42 -16.78 25.46
C PRO A 273 16.35 -17.47 26.31
N SER A 274 16.59 -18.73 26.65
CA SER A 274 15.90 -19.43 27.74
C SER A 274 16.37 -18.84 29.06
N THR A 275 15.58 -17.91 29.60
CA THR A 275 15.70 -17.48 30.99
C THR A 275 14.38 -17.76 31.66
N MET A 276 14.34 -18.84 32.45
CA MET A 276 13.70 -18.93 33.76
C MET A 276 14.16 -20.25 34.39
N ALA A 277 15.38 -20.22 34.93
CA ALA A 277 15.77 -21.11 36.02
C ALA A 277 15.18 -20.49 37.30
N ALA A 278 14.06 -21.03 37.76
CA ALA A 278 13.57 -20.80 39.12
C ALA A 278 13.86 -22.06 39.93
N SER A 279 14.90 -22.00 40.76
CA SER A 279 15.16 -22.93 41.85
C SER A 279 14.04 -22.85 42.87
N ILE A 280 13.22 -23.89 43.02
CA ILE A 280 12.47 -24.16 44.25
C ILE A 280 12.33 -25.68 44.46
N GLY A 281 12.85 -26.18 45.59
CA GLY A 281 12.23 -27.28 46.33
C GLY A 281 12.74 -28.70 46.08
N LEU A 282 13.82 -29.09 46.76
CA LEU A 282 14.02 -30.49 47.19
C LEU A 282 12.89 -30.87 48.17
N VAL A 283 12.16 -31.95 47.88
CA VAL A 283 11.41 -32.74 48.87
C VAL A 283 11.60 -34.24 48.51
N PRO A 284 11.87 -35.12 49.48
CA PRO A 284 12.46 -36.44 49.24
C PRO A 284 11.43 -37.52 48.82
N THR A 285 11.93 -38.52 48.11
CA THR A 285 11.22 -39.76 47.78
C THR A 285 11.01 -40.64 49.01
N PRO A 286 9.82 -41.27 49.18
CA PRO A 286 9.62 -42.32 50.19
C PRO A 286 10.20 -43.67 49.75
N PRO A 287 10.44 -44.59 50.69
CA PRO A 287 11.35 -45.72 50.49
C PRO A 287 10.71 -46.90 49.74
N THR A 288 11.59 -47.60 49.04
CA THR A 288 11.43 -48.93 48.45
C THR A 288 10.88 -49.93 49.46
N ILE A 289 9.68 -50.46 49.21
CA ILE A 289 9.20 -51.69 49.85
C ILE A 289 9.59 -52.85 48.93
N GLY A 290 10.62 -53.57 49.35
CA GLY A 290 10.91 -54.92 48.89
C GLY A 290 10.65 -55.93 50.02
N GLY A 291 9.95 -57.00 49.72
CA GLY A 291 9.74 -58.17 50.60
C GLY A 291 8.38 -58.81 50.31
N ARG A 292 8.31 -59.89 49.53
CA ARG A 292 8.23 -61.29 50.01
C ARG A 292 7.18 -61.44 51.11
N PHE A 293 6.00 -61.98 50.80
CA PHE A 293 5.64 -63.40 50.74
C PHE A 293 4.33 -63.55 49.94
#